data_AF-A0A815UZA3-F1
#
_entry.id   AF-A0A815UZA3-F1
#
_cell.length_a   1.000
_cell.length_b   1.000
_cell.length_c   1.000
_cell.angle_alpha   90.00
_cell.angle_beta   90.00
_cell.angle_gamma   90.00
#
_symmetry.space_group_name_H-M   'P 1'
#
loop_
_entity.id
_entity.type
_entity.pdbx_description
1 polymer ?
#
loop_
_entity_poly.entity_id
_entity_poly.type
_entity_poly.pdbx_seq_one_letter_code
_entity_poly.pdbx_strand_id
1 'polypeptide(L)'
;LQKIQLHDQKMKYNVDLINYLPQNEDVKAILVSVCVQHNNHPNGHAYLVFDAYQQCATTDQRTDYDERTYNCHGTRHHQELFVPWDTAINSSNLVIDVSYARNTGSYRNHGNLNWFEIKITGYIA
;
A
#
# COMPACT_ATOMS: atom_id res chain seq x y z
N LEU A 1 -1.33 -2.53 -8.81
CA LEU A 1 -0.03 -1.92 -8.47
C LEU A 1 0.99 -3.03 -8.18
N GLN A 2 2.27 -2.70 -8.38
CA GLN A 2 3.40 -3.63 -8.53
C GLN A 2 3.91 -4.19 -7.20
N LYS A 3 4.54 -5.36 -7.24
CA LYS A 3 5.29 -5.94 -6.11
C LYS A 3 6.45 -5.01 -5.76
N ILE A 4 6.51 -4.54 -4.53
CA ILE A 4 7.54 -3.63 -4.08
C ILE A 4 8.58 -4.40 -3.25
N GLN A 5 9.82 -4.42 -3.75
CA GLN A 5 10.98 -5.05 -3.11
C GLN A 5 11.85 -3.93 -2.54
N LEU A 6 11.96 -3.84 -1.21
CA LEU A 6 12.32 -2.58 -0.56
C LEU A 6 13.51 -2.69 0.38
N HIS A 7 14.48 -1.81 0.13
CA HIS A 7 15.58 -1.44 1.02
C HIS A 7 15.55 0.08 1.24
N ASP A 8 14.89 0.53 2.32
CA ASP A 8 14.87 1.94 2.75
C ASP A 8 14.49 2.93 1.63
N GLN A 9 13.46 2.62 0.84
CA GLN A 9 13.05 3.47 -0.28
C GLN A 9 11.82 4.28 0.06
N LYS A 10 11.90 5.58 -0.23
CA LYS A 10 10.74 6.46 -0.36
C LYS A 10 10.25 6.41 -1.80
N MET A 11 8.95 6.24 -1.99
CA MET A 11 8.35 6.21 -3.32
C MET A 11 6.98 6.87 -3.29
N LYS A 12 6.64 7.56 -4.37
CA LYS A 12 5.34 8.16 -4.55
C LYS A 12 4.72 7.65 -5.83
N TYR A 13 3.55 7.04 -5.72
CA TYR A 13 2.75 6.57 -6.85
C TYR A 13 1.53 7.44 -7.01
N ASN A 14 1.30 7.92 -8.23
CA ASN A 14 0.04 8.54 -8.63
C ASN A 14 -0.65 7.54 -9.56
N VAL A 15 -1.84 7.10 -9.18
CA VAL A 15 -2.58 6.07 -9.89
C VAL A 15 -3.83 6.69 -10.48
N ASP A 16 -3.90 6.65 -11.81
CA ASP A 16 -5.11 6.97 -12.55
C ASP A 16 -6.15 5.87 -12.34
N LEU A 17 -7.31 6.25 -11.79
CA LEU A 17 -8.39 5.33 -11.43
C LEU A 17 -9.37 5.06 -12.58
N ILE A 18 -9.25 5.78 -13.71
CA ILE A 18 -10.19 5.74 -14.84
C ILE A 18 -10.36 4.33 -15.43
N ASN A 19 -9.31 3.51 -15.37
CA ASN A 19 -9.31 2.14 -15.87
C ASN A 19 -9.67 1.09 -14.80
N TYR A 20 -9.78 1.49 -13.53
CA TYR A 20 -9.99 0.57 -12.42
C TYR A 20 -11.42 0.63 -11.88
N LEU A 21 -12.10 1.77 -12.04
CA LEU A 21 -13.37 2.05 -11.38
C LEU A 21 -14.39 2.67 -12.36
N PRO A 22 -15.70 2.43 -12.14
CA PRO A 22 -16.74 3.01 -12.98
C PRO A 22 -16.78 4.54 -12.83
N GLN A 23 -16.81 5.24 -13.96
CA GLN A 23 -16.61 6.69 -14.04
C GLN A 23 -17.82 7.52 -13.58
N ASN A 24 -18.99 6.91 -13.42
CA ASN A 24 -20.26 7.58 -13.16
C ASN A 24 -20.89 7.18 -11.81
N GLU A 25 -20.10 6.60 -10.91
CA GLU A 25 -20.58 6.23 -9.58
C GLU A 25 -20.14 7.25 -8.54
N ASP A 26 -21.00 7.47 -7.54
CA ASP A 26 -20.76 8.39 -6.43
C ASP A 26 -19.82 7.74 -5.40
N VAL A 27 -18.57 7.55 -5.80
CA VAL A 27 -17.58 6.83 -5.00
C VAL A 27 -17.26 7.59 -3.70
N LYS A 28 -17.44 6.90 -2.57
CA LYS A 28 -17.16 7.40 -1.21
C LYS A 28 -15.81 6.96 -0.69
N ALA A 29 -15.31 5.83 -1.17
CA ALA A 29 -14.00 5.33 -0.80
C ALA A 29 -13.37 4.42 -1.84
N ILE A 30 -12.05 4.41 -1.91
CA ILE A 30 -11.24 3.46 -2.69
C ILE A 30 -10.73 2.38 -1.76
N LEU A 31 -10.87 1.11 -2.15
CA LEU A 31 -10.32 -0.01 -1.41
C LEU A 31 -8.88 -0.28 -1.87
N VAL A 32 -7.96 -0.19 -0.93
CA VAL A 32 -6.55 -0.51 -1.14
C VAL A 32 -6.18 -1.72 -0.28
N SER A 33 -5.81 -2.83 -0.91
CA SER A 33 -5.26 -3.97 -0.21
C SER A 33 -3.75 -3.85 -0.08
N VAL A 34 -3.23 -4.20 1.09
CA VAL A 34 -1.81 -4.39 1.35
C VAL A 34 -1.59 -5.86 1.72
N CYS A 35 -0.77 -6.54 0.93
CA CYS A 35 -0.30 -7.89 1.23
C CYS A 35 1.17 -7.84 1.59
N VAL A 36 1.50 -8.39 2.75
CA VAL A 36 2.86 -8.56 3.24
C VAL A 36 3.23 -10.03 3.14
N GLN A 37 4.40 -10.32 2.57
CA GLN A 37 5.03 -11.62 2.72
C GLN A 37 6.37 -11.40 3.42
N HIS A 38 6.53 -12.03 4.58
CA HIS A 38 7.80 -12.11 5.27
C HIS A 38 8.22 -13.58 5.43
N ASN A 39 9.41 -13.92 4.97
CA ASN A 39 9.92 -15.27 5.02
C ASN A 39 11.21 -15.36 5.85
N ASN A 40 11.02 -16.07 6.96
CA ASN A 40 11.96 -16.77 7.82
C ASN A 40 13.39 -16.24 7.91
N HIS A 41 13.56 -15.25 8.81
CA HIS A 41 14.87 -14.90 9.32
C HIS A 41 14.79 -14.75 10.85
N PRO A 42 15.56 -15.52 11.64
CA PRO A 42 15.73 -15.21 13.05
C PRO A 42 16.32 -13.79 13.14
N ASN A 43 15.62 -12.89 13.83
CA ASN A 43 15.90 -11.45 13.94
C ASN A 43 15.54 -10.59 12.69
N GLY A 44 14.68 -11.09 11.81
CA GLY A 44 14.12 -10.35 10.67
C GLY A 44 12.98 -9.40 11.07
N HIS A 45 12.87 -8.29 10.36
CA HIS A 45 11.86 -7.26 10.55
C HIS A 45 11.36 -6.75 9.20
N ALA A 46 10.04 -6.52 9.09
CA ALA A 46 9.41 -5.91 7.93
C ALA A 46 8.67 -4.64 8.38
N TYR A 47 8.88 -3.55 7.65
CA TYR A 47 8.28 -2.25 7.88
C TYR A 47 7.70 -1.74 6.57
N LEU A 48 6.46 -1.26 6.62
CA LEU A 48 5.87 -0.48 5.56
C LEU A 48 5.02 0.63 6.18
N VAL A 49 5.38 1.86 5.84
CA VAL A 49 4.68 3.08 6.25
C VAL A 49 4.35 3.89 5.01
N PHE A 50 3.07 4.17 4.79
CA PHE A 50 2.62 5.03 3.70
C PHE A 50 1.32 5.74 4.05
N ASP A 51 1.07 6.83 3.32
CA ASP A 51 -0.22 7.51 3.30
C ASP A 51 -0.90 7.22 1.97
N ALA A 52 -2.20 6.94 1.99
CA ALA A 52 -3.04 6.83 0.81
C ALA A 52 -4.10 7.93 0.84
N TYR A 53 -4.23 8.67 -0.27
CA TYR A 53 -5.13 9.82 -0.31
C TYR A 53 -5.47 10.24 -1.75
N GLN A 54 -6.60 10.91 -1.93
CA GLN A 54 -6.96 11.53 -3.19
C GLN A 54 -6.02 12.71 -3.50
N GLN A 55 -5.60 12.90 -4.74
CA GLN A 55 -4.75 14.04 -5.10
C GLN A 55 -5.44 15.36 -4.74
N CYS A 56 -4.69 16.25 -4.09
CA CYS A 56 -5.17 17.51 -3.52
C CYS A 56 -6.15 17.38 -2.34
N ALA A 57 -6.33 16.18 -1.78
CA ALA A 57 -7.08 15.97 -0.54
C ALA A 57 -6.53 16.80 0.62
N THR A 58 -7.42 17.19 1.52
CA THR A 58 -7.04 17.74 2.82
C THR A 58 -6.41 16.65 3.69
N THR A 59 -5.73 17.04 4.78
CA THR A 59 -5.13 16.08 5.72
C THR A 59 -6.14 15.11 6.32
N ASP A 60 -7.40 15.51 6.46
CA ASP A 60 -8.45 14.72 7.12
C ASP A 60 -9.03 13.61 6.21
N GLN A 61 -8.65 13.62 4.93
CA GLN A 61 -9.06 12.64 3.92
C GLN A 61 -7.91 11.69 3.56
N ARG A 62 -6.93 11.57 4.44
CA ARG A 62 -5.80 10.65 4.29
C ARG A 62 -6.04 9.38 5.10
N THR A 63 -5.50 8.29 4.59
CA THR A 63 -5.48 7.00 5.28
C THR A 63 -4.04 6.59 5.50
N ASP A 64 -3.64 6.57 6.76
CA ASP A 64 -2.28 6.22 7.16
C ASP A 64 -2.19 4.70 7.36
N TYR A 65 -1.08 4.13 6.94
CA TYR A 65 -0.73 2.74 7.16
C TYR A 65 0.66 2.65 7.79
N ASP A 66 0.77 1.98 8.93
CA ASP A 66 2.04 1.66 9.59
C ASP A 66 1.98 0.20 10.05
N GLU A 67 2.63 -0.68 9.30
CA GLU A 67 2.76 -2.09 9.64
C GLU A 67 4.22 -2.40 9.99
N ARG A 68 4.39 -3.04 11.14
CA ARG A 68 5.69 -3.46 11.65
C ARG A 68 5.60 -4.89 12.14
N THR A 69 6.32 -5.78 11.47
CA THR A 69 6.36 -7.19 11.84
C THR A 69 7.77 -7.55 12.31
N TYR A 70 7.88 -8.18 13.48
CA TYR A 70 9.16 -8.55 14.11
C TYR A 70 9.23 -10.06 14.33
N ASN A 71 10.39 -10.67 14.09
CA ASN A 71 10.69 -12.05 14.46
C ASN A 71 9.64 -13.07 13.98
N CYS A 72 9.01 -12.80 12.83
CA CYS A 72 7.93 -13.62 12.31
C CYS A 72 8.48 -14.76 11.45
N HIS A 73 8.06 -15.99 11.76
CA HIS A 73 8.52 -17.20 11.09
C HIS A 73 7.60 -17.50 9.90
N GLY A 74 7.89 -16.92 8.74
CA GLY A 74 7.17 -17.23 7.50
C GLY A 74 5.69 -16.83 7.59
N THR A 75 5.42 -15.53 7.46
CA THR A 75 4.07 -14.99 7.65
C THR A 75 3.62 -14.19 6.45
N ARG A 76 2.35 -14.38 6.10
CA ARG A 76 1.64 -13.61 5.09
C ARG A 76 0.47 -12.91 5.76
N HIS A 77 0.43 -11.59 5.64
CA HIS A 77 -0.64 -10.76 6.18
C HIS A 77 -1.33 -10.02 5.05
N HIS A 78 -2.64 -9.82 5.20
CA HIS A 78 -3.46 -9.09 4.26
C HIS A 78 -4.33 -8.11 5.05
N GLN A 79 -4.32 -6.85 4.65
CA GLN A 79 -5.15 -5.80 5.21
C GLN A 79 -5.79 -5.01 4.07
N GLU A 80 -7.00 -4.52 4.30
CA GLU A 80 -7.69 -3.61 3.39
C GLU A 80 -7.88 -2.26 4.08
N LEU A 81 -7.64 -1.21 3.32
CA LEU A 81 -7.73 0.18 3.74
C LEU A 81 -8.81 0.86 2.92
N PHE A 82 -9.62 1.67 3.58
CA PHE A 82 -10.62 2.52 2.95
C PHE A 82 -10.04 3.91 2.83
N VAL A 83 -9.78 4.35 1.60
CA VAL A 83 -9.30 5.71 1.32
C VAL A 83 -10.50 6.58 1.00
N PRO A 84 -10.85 7.57 1.84
CA PRO A 84 -11.98 8.45 1.58
C PRO A 84 -11.84 9.16 0.22
N TRP A 85 -12.97 9.32 -0.47
CA TRP A 85 -13.04 9.92 -1.79
C TRP A 85 -14.19 10.92 -1.86
N ASP A 86 -13.94 12.11 -2.43
CA ASP A 86 -14.88 13.24 -2.39
C ASP A 86 -15.16 13.92 -3.73
N THR A 87 -14.47 13.51 -4.80
CA THR A 87 -14.69 14.04 -6.16
C THR A 87 -15.06 12.94 -7.15
N ALA A 88 -15.45 13.32 -8.36
CA ALA A 88 -15.63 12.36 -9.44
C ALA A 88 -14.32 11.60 -9.72
N ILE A 89 -14.40 10.30 -9.93
CA ILE A 89 -13.24 9.41 -10.10
C ILE A 89 -12.30 9.83 -11.23
N ASN A 90 -12.84 10.44 -12.30
CA ASN A 90 -12.06 10.91 -13.45
C ASN A 90 -11.38 12.28 -13.22
N SER A 91 -11.62 12.92 -12.08
CA SER A 91 -11.14 14.27 -11.80
C SER A 91 -9.91 14.31 -10.88
N SER A 92 -9.50 13.16 -10.34
CA SER A 92 -8.37 13.07 -9.42
C SER A 92 -7.68 11.70 -9.49
N ASN A 93 -6.48 11.61 -8.92
CA ASN A 93 -5.68 10.39 -8.84
C ASN A 93 -5.62 9.89 -7.40
N LEU A 94 -5.52 8.58 -7.22
CA LEU A 94 -5.11 8.02 -5.93
C LEU A 94 -3.60 8.22 -5.78
N VAL A 95 -3.18 8.79 -4.66
CA VAL A 95 -1.78 8.96 -4.29
C VAL A 95 -1.44 7.94 -3.21
N ILE A 96 -0.37 7.17 -3.43
CA ILE A 96 0.26 6.33 -2.41
C ILE A 96 1.66 6.89 -2.16
N ASP A 97 1.88 7.47 -0.98
CA ASP A 97 3.13 8.10 -0.58
C ASP A 97 3.85 7.26 0.47
N VAL A 98 4.77 6.41 0.01
CA VAL A 98 5.55 5.50 0.86
C VAL A 98 6.66 6.29 1.54
N SER A 99 6.46 6.52 2.84
CA SER A 99 7.40 7.22 3.71
C SER A 99 8.56 6.34 4.15
N TYR A 100 8.30 5.05 4.34
CA TYR A 100 9.31 4.10 4.78
C TYR A 100 8.95 2.69 4.37
N ALA A 101 9.93 1.95 3.84
CA ALA A 101 9.76 0.53 3.69
C ALA A 101 11.08 -0.22 3.75
N ARG A 102 11.12 -1.25 4.59
CA ARG A 102 12.33 -2.02 4.86
C ARG A 102 11.99 -3.45 5.18
N ASN A 103 12.82 -4.37 4.70
CA ASN A 103 12.76 -5.76 5.12
C ASN A 103 14.19 -6.28 5.42
N THR A 104 14.45 -6.62 6.68
CA THR A 104 15.73 -7.20 7.11
C THR A 104 15.67 -8.72 6.99
N GLY A 105 16.71 -9.33 6.40
CA GLY A 105 16.76 -10.77 6.10
C GLY A 105 16.76 -11.12 4.59
N SER A 106 16.53 -10.15 3.72
CA SER A 106 16.65 -10.32 2.25
C SER A 106 18.10 -10.57 1.76
N TYR A 107 19.09 -10.20 2.57
CA TYR A 107 20.47 -9.96 2.11
C TYR A 107 21.34 -11.20 1.91
N ARG A 108 21.00 -12.36 2.48
CA ARG A 108 21.98 -13.47 2.55
C ARG A 108 21.74 -14.69 1.69
N ASN A 109 20.52 -15.04 1.26
CA ASN A 109 20.32 -16.22 0.39
C ASN A 109 19.00 -16.28 -0.42
N HIS A 110 18.05 -15.34 -0.30
CA HIS A 110 16.69 -15.56 -0.83
C HIS A 110 15.96 -14.29 -1.31
N GLY A 111 16.60 -13.52 -2.18
CA GLY A 111 16.22 -12.15 -2.62
C GLY A 111 14.84 -11.93 -3.29
N ASN A 112 13.86 -12.80 -3.11
CA ASN A 112 12.48 -12.64 -3.61
C ASN A 112 11.39 -13.05 -2.62
N LEU A 113 11.75 -13.56 -1.44
CA LEU A 113 10.79 -14.13 -0.48
C LEU A 113 10.09 -13.09 0.39
N ASN A 114 10.63 -11.88 0.44
CA ASN A 114 10.22 -10.80 1.31
C ASN A 114 9.71 -9.65 0.45
N TRP A 115 8.44 -9.27 0.60
CA TRP A 115 7.85 -8.24 -0.26
C TRP A 115 6.56 -7.66 0.32
N PHE A 116 6.23 -6.48 -0.18
CA PHE A 116 4.93 -5.85 -0.02
C PHE A 116 4.25 -5.74 -1.39
N GLU A 117 2.94 -5.89 -1.42
CA GLU A 117 2.13 -5.66 -2.60
C GLU A 117 0.97 -4.76 -2.20
N ILE A 118 0.86 -3.61 -2.88
CA ILE A 118 -0.24 -2.67 -2.72
C ILE A 118 -1.10 -2.79 -3.98
N LYS A 119 -2.41 -2.94 -3.85
CA LYS A 119 -3.35 -3.03 -4.98
C LYS A 119 -4.62 -2.26 -4.68
N ILE A 120 -5.20 -1.67 -5.72
CA ILE A 120 -6.59 -1.22 -5.69
C ILE A 120 -7.44 -2.47 -5.90
N THR A 121 -8.33 -2.77 -4.97
CA THR A 121 -9.17 -3.98 -5.02
C THR A 121 -10.65 -3.67 -5.27
N GLY A 122 -11.07 -2.42 -5.12
CA GLY A 122 -12.44 -2.00 -5.37
C GLY A 122 -12.71 -0.59 -4.89
N TYR A 123 -13.98 -0.31 -4.66
CA TYR A 123 -14.49 0.98 -4.18
C TYR A 123 -15.80 0.78 -3.42
N ILE A 124 -16.22 1.81 -2.69
CA ILE A 124 -17.55 1.94 -2.09
C ILE A 124 -18.26 3.10 -2.79
N ALA A 125 -19.51 2.89 -3.19
CA ALA A 125 -20.45 3.93 -3.64
C ALA A 125 -21.48 4.27 -2.56
#